data_AF-T2IH52-F1
#
_entry.id   AF-T2IH52-F1
#
_cell.length_a   1.000
_cell.length_b   1.000
_cell.length_c   1.000
_cell.angle_alpha   90.00
_cell.angle_beta   90.00
_cell.angle_gamma   90.00
#
_symmetry.space_group_name_H-M   'P 1'
#
loop_
_entity.id
_entity.type
_entity.pdbx_description
1 polymer ?
#
loop_
_entity_poly.entity_id
_entity_poly.type
_entity_poly.pdbx_seq_one_letter_code
_entity_poly.pdbx_strand_id
1 'polypeptide(L)'
;MWLSVREIRKVGDPEWDDYINFIGLQNLTEIRSLDSWCNPLIDDSSYAELFSSCNNYSLNNLGLSSIKELESIINQLPKLTSSKYYYLLIADSSQQEIDREMPYLKFLGYDLSDETWTSSLLNCGRWEGELMKIAQRVNQYGLLNWEDAILASSKLPRAWNNDHHSFVTIWELYQVIN
;
A
#
# COMPACT_ATOMS: atom_id res chain seq x y z
N MET A 1 -10.84 -5.45 4.54
CA MET A 1 -9.66 -5.50 3.65
C MET A 1 -10.10 -5.13 2.25
N TRP A 2 -9.19 -4.75 1.36
CA TRP A 2 -9.56 -4.52 -0.04
C TRP A 2 -8.43 -4.92 -0.97
N LEU A 3 -8.82 -5.27 -2.20
CA LEU A 3 -7.92 -5.56 -3.30
C LEU A 3 -7.83 -4.34 -4.21
N SER A 4 -6.62 -3.99 -4.63
CA SER A 4 -6.37 -2.82 -5.47
C SER A 4 -5.39 -3.16 -6.58
N VAL A 5 -5.57 -2.61 -7.78
CA VAL A 5 -4.52 -2.70 -8.81
C VAL A 5 -3.54 -1.56 -8.60
N ARG A 6 -2.25 -1.88 -8.52
CA ARG A 6 -1.18 -0.92 -8.27
C ARG A 6 -0.10 -1.00 -9.32
N GLU A 7 0.56 0.13 -9.56
CA GLU A 7 1.75 0.23 -10.41
C GLU A 7 3.01 0.21 -9.52
N ILE A 8 3.94 -0.67 -9.87
CA ILE A 8 5.28 -0.69 -9.28
C ILE A 8 6.00 0.55 -9.78
N ARG A 9 6.42 1.41 -8.86
CA ARG A 9 7.26 2.58 -9.15
C ARG A 9 8.71 2.24 -8.88
N LYS A 10 9.63 2.65 -9.75
CA LYS A 10 11.06 2.32 -9.62
C LYS A 10 11.97 3.39 -10.20
N VAL A 11 13.27 3.27 -9.92
CA VAL A 11 14.30 4.16 -10.47
C VAL A 11 14.18 4.26 -11.99
N GLY A 12 14.16 5.51 -12.47
CA GLY A 12 14.07 5.84 -13.90
C GLY A 12 12.63 6.03 -14.40
N ASP A 13 11.61 5.77 -13.58
CA ASP A 13 10.24 6.18 -13.90
C ASP A 13 10.14 7.72 -13.92
N PRO A 14 9.25 8.31 -14.73
CA PRO A 14 8.95 9.73 -14.66
C PRO A 14 8.61 10.13 -13.22
N GLU A 15 9.08 11.30 -12.78
CA GLU A 15 8.86 11.85 -11.43
C GLU A 15 9.57 11.10 -10.29
N TRP A 16 10.31 10.01 -10.56
CA TRP A 16 11.00 9.23 -9.52
C TRP A 16 11.97 10.07 -8.69
N ASP A 17 12.83 10.86 -9.34
CA ASP A 17 13.83 11.65 -8.64
C ASP A 17 13.17 12.72 -7.75
N ASP A 18 12.14 13.39 -8.24
CA ASP A 18 11.39 14.38 -7.47
C ASP A 18 10.65 13.73 -6.29
N TYR A 19 10.00 12.59 -6.53
CA TYR A 19 9.26 11.85 -5.53
C TYR A 19 10.15 11.32 -4.41
N ILE A 20 11.25 10.63 -4.75
CA ILE A 20 12.18 10.08 -3.76
C ILE A 20 12.86 11.19 -2.94
N ASN A 21 13.15 12.33 -3.55
CA ASN A 21 13.65 13.50 -2.82
C ASN A 21 12.59 14.10 -1.89
N PHE A 22 11.32 14.16 -2.32
CA PHE A 22 10.21 14.64 -1.51
C PHE A 22 9.99 13.81 -0.24
N ILE A 23 10.06 12.48 -0.33
CA ILE A 23 9.90 11.58 0.84
C ILE A 23 11.21 11.38 1.62
N GLY A 24 12.36 11.71 1.02
CA GLY A 24 13.67 11.63 1.66
C GLY A 24 14.22 10.20 1.84
N LEU A 25 13.75 9.23 1.06
CA LEU A 25 14.14 7.81 1.10
C LEU A 25 14.99 7.41 -0.13
N GLN A 26 16.12 8.09 -0.30
CA GLN A 26 17.00 8.01 -1.49
C GLN A 26 17.65 6.64 -1.75
N ASN A 27 17.60 5.73 -0.77
CA ASN A 27 18.11 4.37 -0.90
C ASN A 27 17.10 3.41 -1.54
N LEU A 28 15.85 3.82 -1.73
CA LEU A 28 14.85 2.99 -2.40
C LEU A 28 15.17 2.88 -3.89
N THR A 29 14.90 1.71 -4.44
CA THR A 29 14.97 1.46 -5.89
C THR A 29 13.62 1.08 -6.48
N GLU A 30 12.66 0.76 -5.62
CA GLU A 30 11.32 0.31 -5.98
C GLU A 30 10.34 0.68 -4.85
N ILE A 31 9.10 0.99 -5.19
CA ILE A 31 8.00 1.25 -4.26
C ILE A 31 6.81 0.38 -4.61
N ARG A 32 6.27 -0.30 -3.59
CA ARG A 32 5.01 -1.04 -3.63
C ARG A 32 4.19 -0.69 -2.40
N SER A 33 3.34 0.33 -2.53
CA SER A 33 2.64 0.94 -1.40
C SER A 33 1.17 1.21 -1.73
N LEU A 34 0.38 1.50 -0.69
CA LEU A 34 -0.95 2.10 -0.83
C LEU A 34 -0.93 3.58 -1.22
N ASP A 35 0.26 4.19 -1.36
CA ASP A 35 0.48 5.54 -1.91
C ASP A 35 -0.31 5.81 -3.20
N SER A 36 -0.80 7.05 -3.34
CA SER A 36 -1.63 7.46 -4.46
C SER A 36 -0.88 7.44 -5.79
N TRP A 37 0.43 7.70 -5.80
CA TRP A 37 1.30 7.61 -6.98
C TRP A 37 1.41 6.18 -7.50
N CYS A 38 1.25 5.17 -6.64
CA CYS A 38 1.15 3.77 -7.01
C CYS A 38 -0.26 3.36 -7.48
N ASN A 39 -1.26 4.24 -7.44
CA ASN A 39 -2.63 3.95 -7.86
C ASN A 39 -2.91 4.47 -9.28
N PRO A 40 -2.66 3.67 -10.33
CA PRO A 40 -2.94 4.10 -11.70
C PRO A 40 -4.46 4.28 -11.91
N LEU A 41 -4.83 5.34 -12.61
CA LEU A 41 -6.13 5.38 -13.28
C LEU A 41 -6.08 4.41 -14.46
N ILE A 42 -6.56 3.19 -14.25
CA ILE A 42 -6.70 2.19 -15.33
C ILE A 42 -8.02 2.44 -16.06
N ASP A 43 -7.94 2.99 -17.26
CA ASP A 43 -9.06 3.16 -18.19
C ASP A 43 -9.17 1.93 -19.10
N ASP A 44 -9.50 0.77 -18.52
CA ASP A 44 -9.70 -0.49 -19.24
C ASP A 44 -11.05 -1.10 -18.79
N SER A 45 -11.92 -1.38 -19.78
CA SER A 45 -13.29 -1.83 -19.54
C SER A 45 -13.37 -3.17 -18.80
N SER A 46 -12.35 -4.03 -18.90
CA SER A 46 -12.30 -5.31 -18.18
C SER A 46 -12.10 -5.12 -16.67
N TYR A 47 -11.42 -4.04 -16.26
CA TYR A 47 -11.29 -3.65 -14.86
C TYR A 47 -12.55 -2.92 -14.41
N ALA A 48 -13.12 -2.07 -15.27
CA ALA A 48 -14.39 -1.44 -14.98
C ALA A 48 -15.49 -2.47 -14.67
N GLU A 49 -15.62 -3.57 -15.42
CA GLU A 49 -16.62 -4.60 -15.11
C GLU A 49 -16.37 -5.30 -13.77
N LEU A 50 -15.12 -5.68 -13.45
CA LEU A 50 -14.80 -6.35 -12.19
C LEU A 50 -14.99 -5.45 -10.96
N PHE A 51 -14.58 -4.18 -11.08
CA PHE A 51 -14.62 -3.18 -10.02
C PHE A 51 -15.92 -2.35 -10.00
N SER A 52 -16.79 -2.46 -11.02
CA SER A 52 -18.10 -1.76 -11.09
C SER A 52 -19.12 -2.24 -10.08
N SER A 53 -18.95 -3.47 -9.57
CA SER A 53 -19.78 -4.02 -8.49
C SER A 53 -19.40 -3.46 -7.10
N CYS A 54 -18.30 -2.73 -7.01
CA CYS A 54 -17.77 -2.20 -5.77
C CYS A 54 -18.34 -0.81 -5.51
N ASN A 55 -19.50 -0.77 -4.84
CA ASN A 55 -19.98 0.44 -4.19
C ASN A 55 -18.99 0.85 -3.10
N ASN A 56 -17.96 1.63 -3.43
CA ASN A 56 -17.44 2.76 -2.66
C ASN A 56 -16.01 3.13 -3.09
N TYR A 57 -15.89 4.37 -3.58
CA TYR A 57 -14.73 5.25 -3.61
C TYR A 57 -13.40 4.68 -4.16
N SER A 58 -13.06 5.20 -5.34
CA SER A 58 -11.84 5.01 -6.14
C SER A 58 -11.91 3.82 -7.11
N LEU A 59 -11.86 4.16 -8.39
CA LEU A 59 -11.70 3.22 -9.51
C LEU A 59 -10.54 2.26 -9.16
N ASN A 60 -10.74 0.95 -9.34
CA ASN A 60 -9.75 -0.13 -9.09
C ASN A 60 -9.64 -0.68 -7.65
N ASN A 61 -10.63 -0.45 -6.77
CA ASN A 61 -10.69 -1.09 -5.45
C ASN A 61 -11.86 -2.06 -5.33
N LEU A 62 -11.59 -3.29 -4.88
CA LEU A 62 -12.58 -4.31 -4.54
C LEU A 62 -12.55 -4.55 -3.04
N GLY A 63 -13.61 -4.11 -2.35
CA GLY A 63 -13.80 -4.40 -0.94
C GLY A 63 -14.01 -5.90 -0.73
N LEU A 64 -13.30 -6.48 0.24
CA LEU A 64 -13.41 -7.89 0.59
C LEU A 64 -13.69 -8.00 2.09
N SER A 65 -14.65 -8.86 2.42
CA SER A 65 -15.08 -9.14 3.79
C SER A 65 -14.18 -10.16 4.47
N SER A 66 -13.48 -11.00 3.70
CA SER A 66 -12.56 -12.02 4.24
C SER A 66 -11.58 -12.55 3.19
N ILE A 67 -10.54 -13.26 3.65
CA ILE A 67 -9.60 -13.95 2.75
C ILE A 67 -10.25 -15.05 1.89
N LYS A 68 -11.32 -15.70 2.37
CA LYS A 68 -12.07 -16.71 1.60
C LYS A 68 -12.74 -16.12 0.37
N GLU A 69 -13.13 -14.85 0.46
CA GLU A 69 -13.68 -14.13 -0.68
C GLU A 69 -12.60 -13.95 -1.76
N LEU A 70 -11.38 -13.57 -1.39
CA LEU A 70 -10.24 -13.53 -2.30
C LEU A 70 -9.97 -14.90 -2.95
N GLU A 71 -9.92 -15.97 -2.16
CA GLU A 71 -9.73 -17.34 -2.67
C GLU A 71 -10.77 -17.70 -3.75
N SER A 72 -12.02 -17.27 -3.59
CA SER A 72 -13.10 -17.56 -4.53
C SER A 72 -12.97 -16.85 -5.87
N ILE A 73 -12.32 -15.68 -5.89
CA ILE A 73 -12.25 -14.80 -7.08
C ILE A 73 -10.87 -14.77 -7.73
N ILE A 74 -9.82 -15.27 -7.07
CA ILE A 74 -8.43 -15.09 -7.52
C ILE A 74 -8.19 -15.58 -8.95
N ASN A 75 -8.74 -16.74 -9.30
CA ASN A 75 -8.65 -17.33 -10.64
C ASN A 75 -9.52 -16.64 -11.68
N GLN A 76 -10.38 -15.70 -11.25
CA GLN A 76 -11.26 -14.90 -12.09
C GLN A 76 -10.72 -13.47 -12.25
N LEU A 77 -9.65 -13.10 -11.53
CA LEU A 77 -9.02 -11.80 -11.68
C LEU A 77 -8.50 -11.62 -13.11
N PRO A 78 -8.73 -10.46 -13.75
CA PRO A 78 -8.18 -10.15 -15.06
C PRO A 78 -6.66 -10.37 -15.10
N LYS A 79 -6.16 -10.75 -16.27
CA LYS A 79 -4.71 -10.76 -16.47
C LYS A 79 -4.22 -9.33 -16.62
N LEU A 80 -3.22 -8.98 -15.82
CA LEU A 80 -2.55 -7.70 -15.94
C LEU A 80 -1.77 -7.67 -17.26
N THR A 81 -2.04 -6.65 -18.08
CA THR A 81 -1.48 -6.51 -19.44
C THR A 81 -0.02 -6.07 -19.43
N SER A 82 0.51 -5.66 -18.28
CA SER A 82 1.89 -5.26 -18.08
C SER A 82 2.42 -5.75 -16.74
N SER A 83 3.68 -6.18 -16.73
CA SER A 83 4.38 -6.61 -15.51
C SER A 83 4.67 -5.47 -14.53
N LYS A 84 4.40 -4.22 -14.92
CA LYS A 84 4.47 -3.06 -14.02
C LYS A 84 3.28 -2.99 -13.08
N TYR A 85 2.17 -3.65 -13.43
CA TYR A 85 0.98 -3.69 -12.58
C TYR A 85 0.99 -4.95 -11.72
N TYR A 86 0.38 -4.86 -10.54
CA TYR A 86 0.15 -5.99 -9.66
C TYR A 86 -1.14 -5.79 -8.85
N TYR A 87 -1.71 -6.89 -8.38
CA TYR A 87 -2.80 -6.86 -7.41
C TYR A 87 -2.22 -6.75 -5.99
N LEU A 88 -2.64 -5.71 -5.27
CA LEU A 88 -2.28 -5.46 -3.88
C LEU A 88 -3.49 -5.72 -2.99
N LEU A 89 -3.40 -6.73 -2.12
CA LEU A 89 -4.33 -6.92 -1.02
C LEU A 89 -3.86 -6.08 0.17
N ILE A 90 -4.78 -5.28 0.70
CA ILE A 90 -4.55 -4.37 1.82
C ILE A 90 -5.46 -4.79 2.97
N ALA A 91 -4.86 -5.26 4.07
CA ALA A 91 -5.58 -5.81 5.21
C ALA A 91 -5.27 -5.04 6.50
N ASP A 92 -6.32 -4.74 7.28
CA ASP A 92 -6.14 -4.08 8.59
C ASP A 92 -5.48 -5.08 9.54
N SER A 93 -4.27 -4.75 9.99
CA SER A 93 -3.47 -5.62 10.88
C SER A 93 -4.14 -5.87 12.24
N SER A 94 -5.14 -5.06 12.63
CA SER A 94 -5.87 -5.21 13.90
C SER A 94 -7.09 -6.13 13.81
N GLN A 95 -7.61 -6.39 12.60
CA GLN A 95 -8.91 -7.03 12.41
C GLN A 95 -8.82 -8.51 12.02
N GLN A 96 -7.76 -8.90 11.31
CA GLN A 96 -7.64 -10.26 10.80
C GLN A 96 -6.19 -10.71 10.67
N GLU A 97 -5.90 -11.87 11.22
CA GLU A 97 -4.64 -12.59 10.96
C GLU A 97 -4.76 -13.31 9.62
N ILE A 98 -3.85 -13.01 8.70
CA ILE A 98 -3.72 -13.67 7.40
C ILE A 98 -2.53 -14.62 7.48
N ASP A 99 -2.74 -15.88 7.07
CA ASP A 99 -1.66 -16.84 6.96
C ASP A 99 -0.69 -16.41 5.83
N ARG A 100 0.56 -16.13 6.21
CA ARG A 100 1.59 -15.62 5.30
C ARG A 100 2.15 -16.71 4.38
N GLU A 101 1.86 -17.97 4.67
CA GLU A 101 2.29 -19.12 3.87
C GLU A 101 1.28 -19.48 2.77
N MET A 102 0.21 -18.70 2.61
CA MET A 102 -0.74 -18.87 1.51
C MET A 102 -0.02 -18.76 0.15
N PRO A 103 -0.14 -19.76 -0.74
CA PRO A 103 0.70 -19.86 -1.95
C PRO A 103 0.42 -18.76 -2.98
N TYR A 104 -0.73 -18.09 -2.89
CA TYR A 104 -1.14 -17.02 -3.78
C TYR A 104 -0.94 -15.62 -3.18
N LEU A 105 -0.32 -15.52 -1.99
CA LEU A 105 0.04 -14.27 -1.37
C LEU A 105 1.55 -14.18 -1.18
N LYS A 106 2.11 -13.03 -1.51
CA LYS A 106 3.47 -12.64 -1.14
C LYS A 106 3.37 -11.45 -0.20
N PHE A 107 3.72 -11.65 1.06
CA PHE A 107 3.81 -10.55 2.02
C PHE A 107 4.89 -9.55 1.60
N LEU A 108 4.54 -8.26 1.58
CA LEU A 108 5.42 -7.18 1.19
C LEU A 108 5.94 -6.39 2.37
N GLY A 109 5.15 -6.22 3.43
CA GLY A 109 5.48 -5.41 4.60
C GLY A 109 4.26 -4.65 5.13
N TYR A 110 4.53 -3.64 5.94
CA TYR A 110 3.53 -2.78 6.55
C TYR A 110 3.57 -1.36 6.00
N ASP A 111 2.39 -0.77 5.91
CA ASP A 111 2.20 0.63 5.57
C ASP A 111 1.23 1.27 6.56
N LEU A 112 1.18 2.60 6.57
CA LEU A 112 0.40 3.39 7.52
C LEU A 112 -0.46 4.35 6.72
N SER A 113 -1.75 4.43 7.04
CA SER A 113 -2.62 5.46 6.46
C SER A 113 -3.56 6.04 7.49
N ASP A 114 -3.95 7.27 7.28
CA ASP A 114 -5.08 7.91 7.94
C ASP A 114 -6.40 7.62 7.18
N GLU A 115 -7.43 8.42 7.43
CA GLU A 115 -8.75 8.33 6.77
C GLU A 115 -8.75 8.65 5.27
N THR A 116 -7.65 9.13 4.70
CA THR A 116 -7.50 9.34 3.24
C THR A 116 -7.13 8.06 2.49
N TRP A 117 -6.69 7.02 3.22
CA TRP A 117 -6.30 5.71 2.69
C TRP A 117 -5.09 5.82 1.74
N THR A 118 -4.22 6.79 1.99
CA THR A 118 -2.93 7.01 1.32
C THR A 118 -1.78 6.89 2.32
N SER A 119 -0.58 6.53 1.86
CA SER A 119 0.52 6.20 2.77
C SER A 119 0.99 7.44 3.52
N SER A 120 0.88 7.48 4.84
CA SER A 120 1.43 8.57 5.65
C SER A 120 2.96 8.64 5.57
N LEU A 121 3.61 7.52 5.22
CA LEU A 121 5.06 7.42 5.05
C LEU A 121 5.54 7.96 3.69
N LEU A 122 4.76 7.71 2.64
CA LEU A 122 5.20 7.96 1.25
C LEU A 122 4.42 9.11 0.56
N ASN A 123 3.25 9.50 1.07
CA ASN A 123 2.38 10.52 0.46
C ASN A 123 2.45 11.88 1.19
N CYS A 124 2.81 11.90 2.47
CA CYS A 124 2.82 13.11 3.30
C CYS A 124 4.17 13.86 3.33
N GLY A 125 5.09 13.48 2.46
CA GLY A 125 6.45 14.03 2.42
C GLY A 125 7.38 13.46 3.48
N ARG A 126 8.59 14.01 3.53
CA ARG A 126 9.66 13.50 4.38
C ARG A 126 9.31 13.51 5.86
N TRP A 127 9.45 12.36 6.49
CA TRP A 127 9.44 12.25 7.95
C TRP A 127 10.71 12.84 8.56
N GLU A 128 10.57 13.64 9.60
CA GLU A 128 11.67 14.33 10.27
C GLU A 128 11.95 13.82 11.69
N GLY A 129 13.09 14.21 12.25
CA GLY A 129 13.45 13.90 13.64
C GLY A 129 13.52 12.40 13.94
N GLU A 130 12.85 11.97 15.00
CA GLU A 130 12.80 10.55 15.42
C GLU A 130 12.05 9.66 14.40
N LEU A 131 11.09 10.21 13.67
CA LEU A 131 10.36 9.47 12.63
C LEU A 131 11.27 9.15 11.44
N MET A 132 12.19 10.05 11.07
CA MET A 132 13.16 9.80 9.99
C MET A 132 13.98 8.53 10.22
N LYS A 133 14.39 8.28 11.47
CA LYS A 133 15.17 7.09 11.84
C LYS A 133 14.37 5.80 11.66
N ILE A 134 13.05 5.88 11.78
CA ILE A 134 12.14 4.75 11.54
C ILE A 134 11.93 4.58 10.03
N ALA A 135 11.65 5.68 9.32
CA ALA A 135 11.46 5.69 7.88
C ALA A 135 12.68 5.14 7.11
N GLN A 136 13.90 5.35 7.61
CA GLN A 136 15.11 4.79 7.00
C GLN A 136 15.27 3.27 7.15
N ARG A 137 14.45 2.60 7.98
CA ARG A 137 14.48 1.14 8.19
C ARG A 137 13.48 0.37 7.31
N VAL A 138 12.84 1.06 6.38
CA VAL A 138 11.97 0.42 5.39
C VAL A 138 12.73 -0.66 4.61
N ASN A 139 11.99 -1.67 4.16
CA ASN A 139 12.50 -2.69 3.27
C ASN A 139 12.66 -2.17 1.82
N GLN A 140 13.05 -3.06 0.91
CA GLN A 140 13.29 -2.74 -0.51
C GLN A 140 12.09 -2.17 -1.27
N TYR A 141 10.86 -2.28 -0.73
CA TYR A 141 9.63 -1.77 -1.33
C TYR A 141 9.14 -0.45 -0.71
N GLY A 142 9.90 0.11 0.25
CA GLY A 142 9.47 1.30 1.01
C GLY A 142 8.51 1.00 2.16
N LEU A 143 8.43 -0.25 2.62
CA LEU A 143 7.49 -0.68 3.67
C LEU A 143 8.19 -0.98 5.00
N LEU A 144 7.48 -0.75 6.10
CA LEU A 144 7.98 -1.01 7.45
C LEU A 144 7.88 -2.49 7.82
N ASN A 145 8.65 -2.91 8.83
CA ASN A 145 8.34 -4.12 9.61
C ASN A 145 7.28 -3.80 10.68
N TRP A 146 6.80 -4.82 11.40
CA TRP A 146 5.72 -4.67 12.38
C TRP A 146 6.13 -3.77 13.54
N GLU A 147 7.32 -4.00 14.10
CA GLU A 147 7.84 -3.26 15.25
C GLU A 147 7.97 -1.76 14.93
N ASP A 148 8.46 -1.44 13.73
CA ASP A 148 8.61 -0.09 13.23
C ASP A 148 7.28 0.57 12.91
N ALA A 149 6.30 -0.17 12.38
CA ALA A 149 4.95 0.33 12.12
C ALA A 149 4.24 0.71 13.43
N ILE A 150 4.31 -0.15 14.46
CA ILE A 150 3.77 0.13 15.79
C ILE A 150 4.47 1.33 16.42
N LEU A 151 5.81 1.37 16.34
CA LEU A 151 6.59 2.45 16.90
C LEU A 151 6.26 3.79 16.22
N ALA A 152 6.15 3.80 14.88
CA ALA A 152 5.75 4.97 14.11
C ALA A 152 4.35 5.44 14.48
N SER A 153 3.36 4.55 14.46
CA SER A 153 1.96 4.85 14.84
C SER A 153 1.87 5.48 16.23
N SER A 154 2.65 5.00 17.21
CA SER A 154 2.67 5.59 18.56
C SER A 154 3.31 6.98 18.65
N LYS A 155 4.17 7.34 17.68
CA LYS A 155 4.96 8.59 17.69
C LYS A 155 4.36 9.67 16.80
N LEU A 156 3.67 9.29 15.73
CA LEU A 156 3.10 10.19 14.74
C LEU A 156 2.27 11.32 15.37
N PRO A 157 1.32 11.06 16.30
CA PRO A 157 0.53 12.13 16.92
C PRO A 157 1.38 13.20 17.59
N ARG A 158 2.40 12.80 18.34
CA ARG A 158 3.28 13.78 18.99
C ARG A 158 4.17 14.50 17.97
N ALA A 159 4.71 13.78 17.00
CA ALA A 159 5.62 14.34 16.00
C ALA A 159 4.93 15.37 15.08
N TRP A 160 3.63 15.16 14.80
CA TRP A 160 2.82 16.01 13.93
C TRP A 160 1.81 16.88 14.71
N ASN A 161 2.06 17.13 16.00
CA ASN A 161 1.23 18.02 16.83
C ASN A 161 -0.28 17.66 16.88
N ASN A 162 -0.60 16.37 16.84
CA ASN A 162 -1.94 15.80 16.79
C ASN A 162 -2.75 16.24 15.56
N ASP A 163 -2.06 16.48 14.43
CA ASP A 163 -2.72 16.58 13.14
C ASP A 163 -3.60 15.34 12.90
N HIS A 164 -4.78 15.50 12.31
CA HIS A 164 -5.66 14.37 12.01
C HIS A 164 -4.97 13.26 11.20
N HIS A 165 -4.08 13.62 10.26
CA HIS A 165 -3.29 12.67 9.45
C HIS A 165 -2.29 11.83 10.26
N SER A 166 -2.07 12.19 11.54
CA SER A 166 -1.15 11.48 12.44
C SER A 166 -1.77 10.26 13.12
N PHE A 167 -3.10 10.11 13.06
CA PHE A 167 -3.82 8.98 13.61
C PHE A 167 -4.02 7.93 12.53
N VAL A 168 -3.13 6.94 12.51
CA VAL A 168 -3.01 5.99 11.40
C VAL A 168 -3.46 4.58 11.77
N THR A 169 -4.07 3.90 10.81
CA THR A 169 -4.22 2.45 10.78
C THR A 169 -2.97 1.80 10.20
N ILE A 170 -2.56 0.66 10.78
CA ILE A 170 -1.46 -0.15 10.27
C ILE A 170 -2.02 -1.21 9.33
N TRP A 171 -1.54 -1.21 8.09
CA TRP A 171 -1.98 -2.12 7.05
C TRP A 171 -0.91 -3.17 6.74
N GLU A 172 -1.34 -4.42 6.62
CA GLU A 172 -0.55 -5.48 6.01
C GLU A 172 -0.74 -5.46 4.49
N LEU A 173 0.37 -5.45 3.76
CA LEU A 173 0.40 -5.40 2.31
C LEU A 173 0.85 -6.74 1.71
N TYR A 174 0.03 -7.30 0.82
CA TYR A 174 0.32 -8.54 0.12
C TYR A 174 0.19 -8.36 -1.38
N GLN A 175 1.19 -8.79 -2.15
CA GLN A 175 1.01 -9.01 -3.58
C GLN A 175 0.22 -10.30 -3.78
N VAL A 176 -0.87 -10.23 -4.54
CA VAL A 176 -1.60 -11.42 -4.99
C VAL A 176 -0.92 -12.00 -6.23
N ILE A 177 -0.71 -13.31 -6.22
CA ILE A 177 -0.11 -14.08 -7.32
C ILE A 177 -1.24 -14.86 -8.00
N ASN A 178 -1.55 -14.51 -9.26
CA ASN A 178 -2.59 -15.15 -10.07
C ASN A 178 -2.07 -15.61 -11.45
#